data_AF-A0A965KNB7-F1
#
_entry.id   AF-A0A965KNB7-F1
#
_cell.length_a   1.000
_cell.length_b   1.000
_cell.length_c   1.000
_cell.angle_alpha   90.00
_cell.angle_beta   90.00
_cell.angle_gamma   90.00
#
_symmetry.space_group_name_H-M   'P 1'
#
loop_
_entity.id
_entity.type
_entity.pdbx_description
1 polymer ?
#
loop_
_entity_poly.entity_id
_entity_poly.type
_entity_poly.pdbx_seq_one_letter_code
_entity_poly.pdbx_strand_id
1 'polypeptide(L)'
;MSISLDEELNSAFISPEKEFMGEKLAPYTEGSRLLLLQVRDDNDSSIYFIWSFIYMHIQIAKSRKEAIKLAWNRDLFREKIMDFIEGKTEADRDIATQIVSSILDEAQKGKVEAIPAPHQAELGNA
;
A
#
# COMPACT_ATOMS: atom_id res chain seq x y z
N MET A 1 12.29 -28.33 -14.48
CA MET A 1 11.72 -27.06 -14.97
C MET A 1 12.43 -25.95 -14.24
N SER A 2 13.44 -25.37 -14.88
CA SER A 2 14.17 -24.21 -14.38
C SER A 2 13.36 -22.96 -14.71
N ILE A 3 12.61 -22.44 -13.75
CA ILE A 3 12.06 -21.10 -13.85
C ILE A 3 13.27 -20.17 -13.90
N SER A 4 13.39 -19.40 -14.99
CA SER A 4 14.53 -18.49 -15.17
C SER A 4 14.44 -17.38 -14.14
N LEU A 5 15.52 -17.09 -13.43
CA LEU A 5 15.60 -15.94 -12.51
C LEU A 5 15.08 -14.66 -13.18
N ASP A 6 15.29 -14.52 -14.48
CA ASP A 6 14.84 -13.38 -15.28
C ASP A 6 13.31 -13.28 -15.39
N GLU A 7 12.56 -14.38 -15.39
CA GLU A 7 11.08 -14.35 -15.36
C GLU A 7 10.58 -13.89 -13.99
N GLU A 8 11.22 -14.34 -12.91
CA GLU A 8 10.89 -13.94 -11.54
C GLU A 8 11.24 -12.45 -11.32
N LEU A 9 12.40 -12.00 -11.80
CA LEU A 9 12.82 -10.60 -11.82
C LEU A 9 11.89 -9.73 -12.66
N ASN A 10 11.55 -10.15 -13.88
CA ASN A 10 10.63 -9.38 -14.74
C ASN A 10 9.21 -9.30 -14.15
N SER A 11 8.73 -10.36 -13.49
CA SER A 11 7.47 -10.30 -12.74
C SER A 11 7.52 -9.30 -11.58
N ALA A 12 8.68 -9.11 -10.96
CA ALA A 12 8.87 -8.13 -9.90
C ALA A 12 8.88 -6.67 -10.41
N PHE A 13 9.17 -6.45 -11.70
CA PHE A 13 9.15 -5.10 -12.31
C PHE A 13 7.76 -4.68 -12.82
N ILE A 14 6.85 -5.63 -13.05
CA ILE A 14 5.46 -5.37 -13.46
C ILE A 14 4.55 -5.66 -12.27
N SER A 15 4.32 -4.66 -11.41
CA SER A 15 3.27 -4.80 -10.38
C SER A 15 1.92 -4.93 -11.10
N PRO A 16 1.21 -6.07 -10.97
CA PRO A 16 -0.06 -6.26 -11.65
C PRO A 16 -1.05 -5.18 -11.22
N GLU A 17 -1.83 -4.65 -12.16
CA GLU A 17 -2.90 -3.70 -11.82
C GLU A 17 -3.87 -4.37 -10.85
N LYS A 18 -3.94 -3.85 -9.62
CA LYS A 18 -4.87 -4.35 -8.60
C LYS A 18 -6.15 -3.55 -8.67
N GLU A 19 -7.28 -4.23 -8.53
CA GLU A 19 -8.60 -3.63 -8.54
C GLU A 19 -9.41 -4.12 -7.34
N PHE A 20 -10.32 -3.29 -6.86
CA PHE A 20 -11.28 -3.66 -5.84
C PHE A 20 -12.69 -3.28 -6.31
N MET A 21 -13.56 -4.28 -6.49
CA MET A 21 -14.93 -4.09 -6.99
C MET A 21 -15.02 -3.28 -8.30
N GLY A 22 -14.06 -3.47 -9.22
CA GLY A 22 -13.99 -2.75 -10.50
C GLY A 22 -13.36 -1.35 -10.43
N GLU A 23 -12.91 -0.92 -9.25
CA GLU A 23 -12.15 0.32 -9.07
C GLU A 23 -10.64 0.03 -9.07
N LYS A 24 -9.88 0.76 -9.88
CA LYS A 24 -8.42 0.61 -9.94
C LYS A 24 -7.75 1.10 -8.66
N LEU A 25 -6.77 0.34 -8.18
CA LEU A 25 -5.91 0.73 -7.08
C LEU A 25 -4.59 1.29 -7.61
N ALA A 26 -4.22 2.47 -7.12
CA ALA A 26 -2.88 3.00 -7.40
C ALA A 26 -1.81 2.07 -6.80
N PRO A 27 -0.60 2.03 -7.39
CA PRO A 27 0.53 1.33 -6.80
C PRO A 27 0.84 1.85 -5.40
N TYR A 28 1.24 0.93 -4.52
CA TYR A 28 1.69 1.30 -3.19
C TYR A 28 3.05 2.01 -3.28
N THR A 29 3.16 3.16 -2.61
CA THR A 29 4.36 3.98 -2.58
C THR A 29 4.53 4.55 -1.17
N GLU A 30 5.73 5.03 -0.83
CA GLU A 30 5.90 5.77 0.43
C GLU A 30 5.01 7.02 0.49
N GLY A 31 4.69 7.62 -0.65
CA GLY A 31 3.71 8.70 -0.73
C GLY A 31 2.31 8.28 -0.29
N SER A 32 1.79 7.14 -0.78
CA SER A 32 0.48 6.64 -0.32
C SER A 32 0.50 6.22 1.15
N ARG A 33 1.62 5.65 1.62
CA ARG A 33 1.83 5.36 3.05
C ARG A 33 1.78 6.61 3.92
N LEU A 34 2.44 7.70 3.51
CA LEU A 34 2.40 8.97 4.23
C LEU A 34 0.99 9.54 4.31
N LEU A 35 0.21 9.48 3.23
CA LEU A 35 -1.19 9.91 3.23
C LEU A 35 -2.06 9.06 4.18
N LEU A 36 -1.82 7.75 4.23
CA LEU A 36 -2.49 6.87 5.19
C LEU A 36 -2.15 7.23 6.64
N LEU A 37 -0.92 7.65 6.92
CA LEU A 37 -0.54 8.12 8.26
C LEU A 37 -1.23 9.44 8.63
N GLN A 38 -1.61 10.29 7.67
CA GLN A 38 -2.33 11.54 7.96
C GLN A 38 -3.80 11.30 8.37
N VAL A 39 -4.44 10.26 7.84
CA VAL A 39 -5.87 10.01 8.06
C VAL A 39 -6.14 9.08 9.24
N ARG A 40 -5.11 8.39 9.73
CA ARG A 40 -5.21 7.46 10.85
C ARG A 40 -5.15 8.17 12.20
N ASP A 41 -5.71 7.49 13.19
CA ASP A 41 -5.60 7.78 14.61
C ASP A 41 -5.21 6.50 15.34
N ASP A 42 -4.56 6.62 16.49
CA ASP A 42 -4.09 5.47 17.27
C ASP A 42 -5.25 4.63 17.83
N ASN A 43 -6.45 5.21 17.93
CA ASN A 43 -7.66 4.53 18.37
C ASN A 43 -8.39 3.79 17.25
N ASP A 44 -7.94 3.89 16.00
CA ASP A 44 -8.60 3.24 14.88
C ASP A 44 -8.40 1.72 14.89
N SER A 45 -9.47 1.00 14.55
CA SER A 45 -9.41 -0.46 14.41
C SER A 45 -8.62 -0.87 13.17
N SER A 46 -8.13 -2.13 13.16
CA SER A 46 -7.50 -2.72 11.98
C SER A 46 -8.42 -2.77 10.76
N ILE A 47 -9.74 -2.90 10.98
CA ILE A 47 -10.75 -2.89 9.90
C ILE A 47 -10.82 -1.50 9.26
N TYR A 48 -10.81 -0.43 10.07
CA TYR A 48 -10.78 0.93 9.55
C TYR A 48 -9.52 1.17 8.72
N PHE A 49 -8.37 0.61 9.12
CA PHE A 49 -7.14 0.68 8.34
C PHE A 49 -7.30 0.02 6.95
N ILE A 50 -7.88 -1.18 6.88
CA ILE A 50 -8.10 -1.88 5.61
C ILE A 50 -8.95 -1.04 4.66
N TRP A 51 -10.07 -0.49 5.15
CA TRP A 51 -10.93 0.37 4.34
C TRP A 51 -10.26 1.67 3.93
N SER A 52 -9.55 2.31 4.85
CA SER A 52 -8.77 3.52 4.57
C SER A 52 -7.72 3.26 3.49
N PHE A 53 -7.04 2.11 3.56
CA PHE A 53 -6.04 1.70 2.58
C PHE A 53 -6.64 1.59 1.18
N ILE A 54 -7.69 0.78 1.02
CA ILE A 54 -8.34 0.57 -0.27
C ILE A 54 -8.86 1.90 -0.81
N TYR A 55 -9.63 2.64 -0.01
CA TYR A 55 -10.23 3.89 -0.43
C TYR A 55 -9.17 4.93 -0.85
N MET A 56 -8.10 5.09 -0.08
CA MET A 56 -7.02 6.01 -0.43
C MET A 56 -6.37 5.65 -1.77
N HIS A 57 -6.10 4.37 -2.03
CA HIS A 57 -5.49 3.95 -3.29
C HIS A 57 -6.43 4.10 -4.50
N ILE A 58 -7.76 3.95 -4.30
CA ILE A 58 -8.77 4.30 -5.31
C ILE A 58 -8.71 5.81 -5.59
N GLN A 59 -8.71 6.65 -4.56
CA GLN A 59 -8.68 8.09 -4.74
C GLN A 59 -7.40 8.57 -5.43
N ILE A 60 -6.25 7.97 -5.10
CA ILE A 60 -4.97 8.28 -5.77
C ILE A 60 -5.02 7.90 -7.25
N ALA A 61 -5.62 6.75 -7.58
CA ALA A 61 -5.77 6.30 -8.97
C ALA A 61 -6.66 7.25 -9.78
N LYS A 62 -7.73 7.79 -9.17
CA LYS A 62 -8.61 8.78 -9.80
C LYS A 62 -7.94 10.15 -9.93
N SER A 63 -7.40 10.68 -8.84
CA SER A 63 -6.70 11.97 -8.81
C SER A 63 -5.83 12.11 -7.57
N ARG A 64 -4.51 12.03 -7.76
CA ARG A 64 -3.51 12.23 -6.69
C ARG A 64 -3.71 13.57 -5.96
N LYS A 65 -4.02 14.65 -6.68
CA LYS A 65 -4.18 15.99 -6.09
C LYS A 65 -5.36 16.04 -5.12
N GLU A 66 -6.50 15.48 -5.52
CA GLU A 66 -7.70 15.48 -4.68
C GLU A 66 -7.56 14.49 -3.53
N ALA A 67 -6.88 13.36 -3.72
CA ALA A 67 -6.54 12.43 -2.64
C ALA A 67 -5.68 13.10 -1.54
N ILE A 68 -4.68 13.90 -1.91
CA ILE A 68 -3.84 14.64 -0.95
C ILE A 68 -4.68 15.63 -0.14
N LYS A 69 -5.52 16.43 -0.82
CA LYS A 69 -6.40 17.40 -0.13
C LYS A 69 -7.36 16.71 0.82
N LEU A 70 -7.92 15.57 0.41
CA LEU A 70 -8.81 14.78 1.23
C LEU A 70 -8.08 14.23 2.45
N ALA A 71 -6.85 13.72 2.29
CA ALA A 71 -6.05 13.21 3.39
C ALA A 71 -5.69 14.29 4.44
N TRP A 72 -5.55 15.56 4.03
CA TRP A 72 -5.35 16.69 4.93
C TRP A 72 -6.60 17.13 5.67
N ASN A 73 -7.79 16.69 5.23
CA ASN A 73 -9.03 16.88 5.95
C ASN A 73 -9.52 15.54 6.52
N ARG A 74 -8.96 15.18 7.68
CA ARG A 74 -9.21 13.88 8.33
C ARG A 74 -10.68 13.63 8.63
N ASP A 75 -11.43 14.65 9.05
CA ASP A 75 -12.85 14.50 9.39
C ASP A 75 -13.67 14.18 8.14
N LEU A 76 -13.41 14.90 7.04
CA LEU A 76 -14.04 14.61 5.75
C LEU A 76 -13.64 13.24 5.21
N PHE A 77 -12.38 12.83 5.38
CA PHE A 77 -11.95 11.49 4.99
C PHE A 77 -12.73 10.41 5.75
N ARG A 78 -12.90 10.57 7.07
CA ARG A 78 -13.68 9.64 7.90
C ARG A 78 -15.13 9.53 7.44
N GLU A 79 -15.78 10.65 7.17
CA GLU A 79 -17.14 10.68 6.61
C GLU A 79 -17.20 9.90 5.29
N LYS A 80 -16.27 10.18 4.37
CA LYS A 80 -16.22 9.49 3.06
C LYS A 80 -15.94 8.00 3.17
N ILE A 81 -15.18 7.57 4.18
CA ILE A 81 -14.99 6.14 4.46
C ILE A 81 -16.30 5.51 4.90
N MET A 82 -17.07 6.15 5.78
CA MET A 82 -18.37 5.63 6.21
C MET A 82 -19.34 5.49 5.04
N ASP A 83 -19.39 6.51 4.16
CA ASP A 83 -20.16 6.45 2.91
C ASP A 83 -19.67 5.30 2.00
N PHE A 84 -18.35 5.11 1.90
CA PHE A 84 -17.76 4.11 1.01
C PHE A 84 -18.04 2.68 1.47
N ILE A 85 -18.03 2.43 2.78
CA ILE A 85 -18.29 1.10 3.35
C ILE A 85 -19.79 0.79 3.42
N GLU A 86 -20.66 1.77 3.23
CA GLU A 86 -22.10 1.55 3.19
C GLU A 86 -22.45 0.52 2.11
N GLY A 87 -23.19 -0.52 2.49
CA GLY A 87 -23.57 -1.61 1.60
C GLY A 87 -22.47 -2.64 1.30
N LYS A 88 -21.26 -2.51 1.86
CA LYS A 88 -20.22 -3.56 1.75
C LYS A 88 -20.50 -4.71 2.71
N THR A 89 -20.29 -5.93 2.23
CA THR A 89 -20.49 -7.16 2.98
C THR A 89 -19.21 -7.59 3.70
N GLU A 90 -19.35 -8.59 4.56
CA GLU A 90 -18.19 -9.24 5.19
C GLU A 90 -17.26 -9.91 4.17
N ALA A 91 -17.81 -10.49 3.10
CA ALA A 91 -17.01 -11.07 2.02
C ALA A 91 -16.17 -10.00 1.30
N ASP A 92 -16.70 -8.80 1.10
CA ASP A 92 -15.96 -7.68 0.52
C ASP A 92 -14.81 -7.23 1.42
N ARG A 93 -15.03 -7.25 2.75
CA ARG A 93 -13.98 -6.96 3.74
C ARG A 93 -12.85 -7.98 3.67
N ASP A 94 -13.17 -9.26 3.52
CA ASP A 94 -12.17 -10.32 3.48
C ASP A 94 -11.33 -10.23 2.19
N ILE A 95 -11.97 -9.92 1.05
CA ILE A 95 -11.27 -9.61 -0.21
C ILE A 95 -10.35 -8.40 -0.05
N ALA A 96 -10.86 -7.30 0.52
CA ALA A 96 -10.06 -6.11 0.80
C ALA A 96 -8.83 -6.44 1.67
N THR A 97 -9.01 -7.27 2.70
CA THR A 97 -7.94 -7.72 3.59
C THR A 97 -6.86 -8.48 2.83
N GLN A 98 -7.26 -9.43 1.96
CA GLN A 98 -6.31 -10.20 1.15
C GLN A 98 -5.49 -9.31 0.22
N ILE A 99 -6.14 -8.33 -0.42
CA ILE A 99 -5.47 -7.36 -1.31
C ILE A 99 -4.46 -6.53 -0.52
N VAL A 100 -4.86 -5.97 0.62
CA VAL A 100 -3.97 -5.14 1.45
C VAL A 100 -2.78 -5.93 1.94
N SER A 101 -2.98 -7.15 2.44
CA SER A 101 -1.89 -8.03 2.89
C SER A 101 -0.92 -8.34 1.75
N SER A 102 -1.43 -8.75 0.58
CA SER A 102 -0.60 -9.01 -0.61
C SER A 102 0.25 -7.80 -1.01
N ILE A 103 -0.33 -6.59 -1.00
CA ILE A 103 0.40 -5.36 -1.33
C ILE A 103 1.51 -5.08 -0.31
N LEU A 104 1.23 -5.23 0.99
CA LEU A 104 2.21 -4.97 2.04
C LEU A 104 3.34 -6.00 2.04
N ASP A 105 3.03 -7.27 1.77
CA ASP A 105 4.02 -8.35 1.68
C ASP A 105 4.96 -8.14 0.49
N GLU A 106 4.42 -7.75 -0.67
CA GLU A 106 5.22 -7.38 -1.86
C GLU A 106 6.15 -6.20 -1.56
N ALA A 107 5.64 -5.16 -0.90
CA ALA A 107 6.42 -3.99 -0.53
C ALA A 107 7.57 -4.32 0.44
N GLN A 108 7.41 -5.33 1.30
CA GLN A 108 8.47 -5.78 2.19
C GLN A 108 9.56 -6.57 1.46
N LYS A 109 9.19 -7.42 0.50
CA LYS A 109 10.14 -8.21 -0.31
C LYS A 109 11.01 -7.35 -1.22
N GLY A 110 10.54 -6.17 -1.63
CA GLY A 110 11.30 -5.21 -2.46
C GLY A 110 12.48 -4.54 -1.75
N LYS A 111 12.71 -4.77 -0.45
CA LYS A 111 13.90 -4.28 0.26
C LYS A 111 15.11 -5.15 -0.08
N VAL A 112 15.95 -4.67 -0.99
CA VAL A 112 17.24 -5.31 -1.29
C VAL A 112 18.27 -4.97 -0.21
N GLU A 113 19.01 -5.99 0.25
CA GLU A 113 20.20 -5.79 1.08
C GLU A 113 21.30 -5.15 0.21
N ALA A 114 21.79 -3.99 0.65
CA ALA A 114 22.93 -3.37 0.01
C ALA A 114 24.17 -4.26 0.24
N ILE A 115 24.78 -4.75 -0.84
CA ILE A 115 26.05 -5.47 -0.74
C ILE A 115 27.09 -4.49 -0.16
N PRO A 116 27.72 -4.80 0.98
CA PRO A 116 28.74 -3.93 1.55
C PRO A 116 29.87 -3.71 0.54
N ALA A 117 30.31 -2.46 0.41
CA ALA A 117 31.40 -2.12 -0.49
C ALA A 117 32.67 -2.91 -0.10
N PRO A 118 33.51 -3.36 -1.07
CA PRO A 118 34.69 -4.20 -0.83
C PRO A 118 35.79 -3.63 0.08
N HIS A 119 35.59 -2.51 0.77
CA HIS A 119 36.63 -1.75 1.50
C HIS A 119 36.20 -1.24 2.89
N GLN A 120 35.29 -1.92 3.58
CA GLN A 120 34.96 -1.62 4.99
C GLN A 120 35.43 -2.66 6.01
N ALA A 121 36.23 -3.64 5.59
CA ALA A 121 37.06 -4.39 6.53
C ALA A 121 38.38 -3.63 6.70
N GLU A 122 38.76 -3.37 7.94
CA GLU A 122 39.99 -2.69 8.38
C GLU A 122 39.97 -1.16 8.36
N LEU A 123 39.35 -0.54 9.37
CA LEU A 123 39.92 0.66 9.99
C LEU A 123 39.48 0.73 11.46
N GLY A 124 40.40 0.40 12.37
CA GLY A 124 40.59 1.11 13.64
C GLY A 124 39.99 0.53 14.92
N ASN A 125 40.75 -0.33 15.61
CA ASN A 125 40.93 -0.19 17.06
C ASN A 125 42.41 0.14 17.28
N ALA A 126 42.68 1.41 17.60
CA ALA A 126 43.97 1.90 18.08
C ALA A 126 43.75 2.57 19.43
#